data_AF-A0A9D6GSI4-F1
#
_entry.id   AF-A0A9D6GSI4-F1
#
_cell.length_a   1.000
_cell.length_b   1.000
_cell.length_c   1.000
_cell.angle_alpha   90.00
_cell.angle_beta   90.00
_cell.angle_gamma   90.00
#
_symmetry.space_group_name_H-M   'P 1'
#
loop_
_entity.id
_entity.type
_entity.pdbx_description
1 polymer ?
#
loop_
_entity_poly.entity_id
_entity_poly.type
_entity_poly.pdbx_seq_one_letter_code
_entity_poly.pdbx_strand_id
1 'polypeptide(L)'
;MELLEKTLKNPKIAFTLADAATASGLSMHETERSLYRLIGEYRGELIPTEKGELLFRFPTGFSKPWLIEENWGRTLKVFKRWFMGVAKAIVRAWIAIVMVAYVAIFAALLMALSLAHRSGRENNRSSSFASPFLFDLLFRLILDALYWTWHPFRSYRSRYPISKKPFYERVNGFFFGVEEQAEDPLEKKRLILREIRERQGRIGLLDVLRVTGMTRREADPFIAKLLVEFNGDIHVSEHGGITYSFSELRRTAQSPMNQAKSYPWLARKRLLPLTGNSSGENALIASLNGFNFLISTVALSEGWTFAKLGMIFQGMHPSLVPQNLGVPILLGWIPFGFSLVLFALPVIRFLNRPREQARIDRDNGRRGLLWTVIHRITPKGIPEATLVNAWQQAAGSIPSEAMLLREVVELGGELQVEEATGFSYYHFPELELEQRAVEAERVKASKAEAEAGKEVPL
;
A
#
# COMPACT_ATOMS: atom_id res chain seq x y z
N MET A 1 0.58 17.54 28.69
CA MET A 1 1.12 16.22 28.27
C MET A 1 2.42 15.89 29.00
N GLU A 2 3.56 16.53 28.73
CA GLU A 2 4.84 16.22 29.40
C GLU A 2 4.76 16.26 30.94
N LEU A 3 3.96 17.17 31.49
CA LEU A 3 3.74 17.25 32.93
C LEU A 3 3.07 15.97 33.49
N LEU A 4 2.04 15.46 32.81
CA LEU A 4 1.35 14.22 33.19
C LEU A 4 2.25 12.99 33.05
N GLU A 5 3.10 12.94 32.01
CA GLU A 5 4.08 11.87 31.85
C GLU A 5 5.05 11.79 33.03
N LYS A 6 5.45 12.94 33.56
CA LYS A 6 6.36 13.04 34.71
C LYS A 6 5.68 12.78 36.06
N THR A 7 4.42 13.18 36.21
CA THR A 7 3.72 13.11 37.50
C THR A 7 3.05 11.76 37.74
N LEU A 8 2.61 11.07 36.69
CA LEU A 8 1.96 9.76 36.79
C LEU A 8 3.00 8.66 37.01
N LYS A 9 3.25 8.31 38.29
CA LYS A 9 4.25 7.30 38.68
C LYS A 9 3.91 5.87 38.26
N ASN A 10 2.61 5.51 38.28
CA ASN A 10 2.13 4.16 37.99
C ASN A 10 1.07 4.16 36.87
N PRO A 11 1.45 4.49 35.61
CA PRO A 11 0.49 4.63 34.52
C PRO A 11 -0.13 3.28 34.09
N LYS A 12 0.41 2.15 34.58
CA LYS A 12 -0.09 0.79 34.30
C LYS A 12 -1.34 0.41 35.10
N ILE A 13 -1.58 1.10 36.22
CA ILE A 13 -2.77 0.90 37.04
C ILE A 13 -3.86 1.83 36.51
N ALA A 14 -5.12 1.39 36.54
CA ALA A 14 -6.24 2.23 36.13
C ALA A 14 -6.41 3.40 37.11
N PHE A 15 -6.57 4.63 36.59
CA PHE A 15 -6.77 5.84 37.40
C PHE A 15 -7.85 6.74 36.78
N THR A 16 -8.45 7.60 37.60
CA THR A 16 -9.51 8.53 37.15
C THR A 16 -8.94 9.83 36.59
N LEU A 17 -9.80 10.61 35.92
CA LEU A 17 -9.46 11.98 35.51
C LEU A 17 -9.07 12.85 36.73
N ALA A 18 -9.77 12.69 37.85
CA ALA A 18 -9.52 13.45 39.08
C ALA A 18 -8.17 13.10 39.71
N ASP A 19 -7.77 11.83 39.69
CA ASP A 19 -6.46 11.39 40.17
C ASP A 19 -5.34 12.05 39.35
N ALA A 20 -5.49 12.08 38.03
CA ALA A 20 -4.54 12.71 37.13
C ALA A 20 -4.47 14.24 37.31
N ALA A 21 -5.61 14.90 37.52
CA ALA A 21 -5.67 16.34 37.78
C ALA A 21 -5.00 16.67 39.12
N THR A 22 -5.28 15.89 40.17
CA THR A 22 -4.66 16.04 41.50
C THR A 22 -3.15 15.81 41.45
N ALA A 23 -2.69 14.82 40.69
CA ALA A 23 -1.27 14.52 40.56
C ALA A 23 -0.50 15.58 39.72
N SER A 24 -1.17 16.22 38.76
CA SER A 24 -0.53 17.18 37.85
C SER A 24 -0.72 18.64 38.23
N GLY A 25 -1.74 18.97 39.03
CA GLY A 25 -2.17 20.33 39.33
C GLY A 25 -2.82 21.05 38.14
N LEU A 26 -3.15 20.34 37.06
CA LEU A 26 -3.81 20.90 35.88
C LEU A 26 -5.32 21.05 36.11
N SER A 27 -5.94 21.94 35.35
CA SER A 27 -7.41 22.00 35.31
C SER A 27 -7.99 20.69 34.77
N MET A 28 -9.24 20.36 35.13
CA MET A 28 -9.91 19.14 34.67
C MET A 28 -9.91 19.03 33.14
N HIS A 29 -10.23 20.14 32.46
CA HIS A 29 -10.25 20.21 31.00
C HIS A 29 -8.87 20.02 30.35
N GLU A 30 -7.80 20.63 30.90
CA GLU A 30 -6.44 20.43 30.39
C GLU A 30 -5.90 19.02 30.65
N THR A 31 -6.28 18.44 31.78
CA THR A 31 -5.96 17.07 32.16
C THR A 31 -6.58 16.10 31.18
N GLU A 32 -7.89 16.25 30.92
CA GLU A 32 -8.65 15.43 29.99
C GLU A 32 -8.05 15.49 28.58
N ARG A 33 -7.86 16.69 28.04
CA ARG A 33 -7.27 16.87 26.71
C ARG A 33 -5.86 16.29 26.61
N SER A 34 -5.07 16.40 27.68
CA SER A 34 -3.74 15.80 27.72
C SER A 34 -3.77 14.29 27.83
N LEU A 35 -4.73 13.70 28.56
CA LEU A 35 -4.93 12.25 28.64
C LEU A 35 -5.36 11.67 27.30
N TYR A 36 -6.26 12.33 26.55
CA TYR A 36 -6.63 11.89 25.20
C TYR A 36 -5.44 11.92 24.23
N ARG A 37 -4.56 12.93 24.34
CA ARG A 37 -3.28 12.93 23.60
C ARG A 37 -2.38 11.76 24.01
N LEU A 38 -2.27 11.47 25.31
CA LEU A 38 -1.49 10.33 25.80
C LEU A 38 -2.06 9.00 25.30
N ILE A 39 -3.38 8.85 25.25
CA ILE A 39 -4.03 7.65 24.71
C ILE A 39 -3.66 7.44 23.24
N GLY A 40 -3.75 8.49 22.43
CA GLY A 40 -3.34 8.43 21.02
C GLY A 40 -1.86 8.10 20.83
N GLU A 41 -0.99 8.63 21.70
CA GLU A 41 0.46 8.50 21.58
C GLU A 41 1.01 7.19 22.16
N TYR A 42 0.47 6.71 23.29
CA TYR A 42 0.92 5.53 24.04
C TYR A 42 -0.04 4.34 23.98
N ARG A 43 -1.08 4.41 23.14
CA ARG A 43 -2.14 3.39 23.02
C ARG A 43 -2.73 3.02 24.38
N GLY A 44 -3.13 4.06 25.10
CA GLY A 44 -3.85 3.90 26.37
C GLY A 44 -5.21 3.24 26.14
N GLU A 45 -5.71 2.59 27.18
CA GLU A 45 -7.03 1.97 27.22
C GLU A 45 -7.96 2.85 28.04
N LEU A 46 -9.18 2.99 27.54
CA LEU A 46 -10.30 3.60 28.25
C LEU A 46 -11.16 2.48 28.81
N ILE A 47 -11.27 2.43 30.13
CA ILE A 47 -12.06 1.41 30.82
C ILE A 47 -13.29 2.10 31.39
N PRO A 48 -14.49 1.78 30.88
CA PRO A 48 -15.73 2.32 31.41
C PRO A 48 -16.05 1.66 32.75
N THR A 49 -16.68 2.41 33.64
CA THR A 49 -17.17 1.91 34.94
C THR A 49 -18.69 1.90 34.98
N GLU A 50 -19.28 1.08 35.85
CA GLU A 50 -20.73 1.02 36.09
C GLU A 50 -21.32 2.36 36.55
N LYS A 51 -20.49 3.24 37.13
CA LYS A 51 -20.88 4.58 37.58
C LYS A 51 -20.85 5.63 36.47
N GLY A 52 -20.53 5.24 35.23
CA GLY A 52 -20.37 6.17 34.11
C GLY A 52 -19.06 6.96 34.13
N GLU A 53 -18.12 6.63 35.00
CA GLU A 53 -16.78 7.23 35.03
C GLU A 53 -15.83 6.50 34.06
N LEU A 54 -14.86 7.25 33.53
CA LEU A 54 -13.79 6.74 32.67
C LEU A 54 -12.51 6.54 33.48
N LEU A 55 -11.98 5.31 33.45
CA LEU A 55 -10.65 5.01 33.95
C LEU A 55 -9.65 4.95 32.79
N PHE A 56 -8.48 5.50 33.04
CA PHE A 56 -7.37 5.54 32.10
C PHE A 56 -6.31 4.52 32.52
N ARG A 57 -5.90 3.65 31.59
CA ARG A 57 -4.84 2.66 31.83
C ARG A 57 -3.84 2.69 30.67
N PHE A 58 -2.54 2.63 30.96
CA PHE A 58 -1.49 2.52 29.96
C PHE A 58 -0.72 1.21 30.18
N PRO A 59 -1.10 0.09 29.53
CA PRO A 59 -0.53 -1.24 29.80
C PRO A 59 1.00 -1.30 29.64
N THR A 60 1.53 -0.56 28.67
CA THR A 60 2.96 -0.45 28.37
C THR A 60 3.62 0.74 29.08
N GLY A 61 2.88 1.48 29.91
CA GLY A 61 3.27 2.78 30.45
C GLY A 61 3.54 3.81 29.35
N PHE A 62 4.41 4.77 29.63
CA PHE A 62 4.86 5.76 28.63
C PHE A 62 6.05 5.25 27.79
N SER A 63 6.12 3.94 27.56
CA SER A 63 7.05 3.34 26.62
C SER A 63 6.34 3.06 25.30
N LYS A 64 7.06 3.15 24.18
CA LYS A 64 6.48 2.93 22.85
C LYS A 64 7.11 1.70 22.17
N PRO A 65 6.94 0.48 22.71
CA PRO A 65 7.58 -0.72 22.16
C PRO A 65 7.16 -0.99 20.71
N TRP A 66 5.93 -0.67 20.32
CA TRP A 66 5.46 -0.80 18.93
C TRP A 66 6.19 0.11 17.95
N LEU A 67 6.78 1.24 18.39
CA LEU A 67 7.58 2.08 17.50
C LEU A 67 8.81 1.34 17.01
N ILE A 68 9.35 0.36 17.74
CA ILE A 68 10.52 -0.39 17.27
C ILE A 68 10.12 -1.26 16.08
N GLU A 69 9.02 -2.02 16.22
CA GLU A 69 8.47 -2.85 15.14
C GLU A 69 7.97 -2.00 13.95
N GLU A 70 7.24 -0.91 14.25
CA GLU A 70 6.64 -0.03 13.27
C GLU A 70 7.70 0.82 12.56
N ASN A 71 8.72 1.32 13.27
CA ASN A 71 9.84 2.01 12.65
C ASN A 71 10.64 1.06 11.79
N TRP A 72 10.91 -0.19 12.20
CA TRP A 72 11.61 -1.14 11.34
C TRP A 72 10.82 -1.41 10.06
N GLY A 73 9.50 -1.61 10.17
CA GLY A 73 8.63 -1.76 9.02
C GLY A 73 8.56 -0.51 8.15
N ARG A 74 8.55 0.69 8.74
CA ARG A 74 8.46 1.97 8.03
C ARG A 74 9.78 2.36 7.38
N THR A 75 10.91 2.22 8.07
CA THR A 75 12.27 2.45 7.52
C THR A 75 12.55 1.46 6.39
N LEU A 76 12.20 0.19 6.54
CA LEU A 76 12.28 -0.78 5.45
C LEU A 76 11.38 -0.42 4.27
N LYS A 77 10.16 0.07 4.51
CA LYS A 77 9.28 0.54 3.43
C LYS A 77 9.84 1.78 2.73
N VAL A 78 10.38 2.74 3.47
CA VAL A 78 10.99 3.96 2.91
C VAL A 78 12.26 3.60 2.14
N PHE A 79 13.13 2.78 2.71
CA PHE A 79 14.33 2.27 2.08
C PHE A 79 14.00 1.47 0.83
N LYS A 80 13.01 0.56 0.89
CA LYS A 80 12.53 -0.19 -0.28
C LYS A 80 11.99 0.75 -1.35
N ARG A 81 11.18 1.77 -1.01
CA ARG A 81 10.68 2.76 -1.98
C ARG A 81 11.82 3.55 -2.62
N TRP A 82 12.75 4.04 -1.82
CA TRP A 82 13.93 4.76 -2.30
C TRP A 82 14.78 3.87 -3.22
N PHE A 83 15.11 2.66 -2.76
CA PHE A 83 15.85 1.67 -3.53
C PHE A 83 15.14 1.29 -4.83
N MET A 84 13.82 1.09 -4.81
CA MET A 84 13.03 0.86 -6.03
C MET A 84 13.07 2.09 -6.96
N GLY A 85 13.05 3.30 -6.41
CA GLY A 85 13.22 4.54 -7.19
C GLY A 85 14.58 4.60 -7.88
N VAL A 86 15.66 4.32 -7.14
CA VAL A 86 17.03 4.25 -7.66
C VAL A 86 17.16 3.13 -8.70
N ALA A 87 16.66 1.93 -8.41
CA ALA A 87 16.68 0.81 -9.35
C ALA A 87 15.91 1.14 -10.64
N LYS A 88 14.72 1.75 -10.54
CA LYS A 88 13.97 2.26 -11.72
C LYS A 88 14.79 3.27 -12.50
N ALA A 89 15.49 4.19 -11.84
CA ALA A 89 16.35 5.17 -12.51
C ALA A 89 17.54 4.52 -13.22
N ILE A 90 18.23 3.57 -12.58
CA ILE A 90 19.34 2.82 -13.18
C ILE A 90 18.85 2.04 -14.40
N VAL A 91 17.71 1.35 -14.29
CA VAL A 91 17.16 0.58 -15.42
C VAL A 91 16.81 1.50 -16.59
N ARG A 92 16.22 2.68 -16.33
CA ARG A 92 15.93 3.67 -17.37
C ARG A 92 17.20 4.19 -18.04
N ALA A 93 18.21 4.54 -17.24
CA ALA A 93 19.50 5.00 -17.77
C ALA A 93 20.16 3.92 -18.63
N TRP A 94 20.14 2.66 -18.18
CA TRP A 94 20.69 1.55 -18.95
C TRP A 94 19.96 1.31 -20.26
N ILE A 95 18.62 1.32 -20.26
CA ILE A 95 17.83 1.20 -21.49
C ILE A 95 18.20 2.31 -22.48
N ALA A 96 18.35 3.55 -22.01
CA ALA A 96 18.77 4.66 -22.85
C ALA A 96 20.17 4.43 -23.45
N ILE A 97 21.14 4.00 -22.63
CA ILE A 97 22.52 3.69 -23.08
C ILE A 97 22.48 2.58 -24.15
N VAL A 98 21.82 1.47 -23.87
CA VAL A 98 21.70 0.34 -24.78
C VAL A 98 21.03 0.74 -26.09
N MET A 99 20.00 1.57 -26.03
CA MET A 99 19.30 2.04 -27.22
C MET A 99 20.16 2.97 -28.07
N VAL A 100 20.90 3.90 -27.45
CA VAL A 100 21.88 4.73 -28.17
C VAL A 100 22.97 3.87 -28.81
N ALA A 101 23.46 2.84 -28.10
CA ALA A 101 24.42 1.90 -28.65
C ALA A 101 23.86 1.15 -29.86
N TYR A 102 22.59 0.68 -29.81
CA TYR A 102 21.93 0.06 -30.95
C TYR A 102 21.78 1.02 -32.13
N VAL A 103 21.41 2.28 -31.89
CA VAL A 103 21.34 3.31 -32.94
C VAL A 103 22.68 3.50 -33.61
N ALA A 104 23.75 3.61 -32.83
CA ALA A 104 25.11 3.79 -33.36
C ALA A 104 25.55 2.58 -34.19
N ILE A 105 25.33 1.36 -33.70
CA ILE A 105 25.64 0.12 -34.41
C ILE A 105 24.84 0.05 -35.72
N PHE A 106 23.54 0.34 -35.66
CA PHE A 106 22.68 0.28 -36.84
C PHE A 106 23.03 1.36 -37.88
N ALA A 107 23.35 2.57 -37.45
CA ALA A 107 23.85 3.63 -38.32
C ALA A 107 25.19 3.25 -38.97
N ALA A 108 26.10 2.64 -38.20
CA ALA A 108 27.37 2.12 -38.73
C ALA A 108 27.15 1.01 -39.78
N LEU A 109 26.23 0.08 -39.52
CA LEU A 109 25.84 -0.96 -40.48
C LEU A 109 25.27 -0.38 -41.77
N LEU A 110 24.38 0.62 -41.68
CA LEU A 110 23.83 1.29 -42.85
C LEU A 110 24.89 2.05 -43.65
N MET A 111 25.81 2.74 -42.97
CA MET A 111 26.96 3.39 -43.62
C MET A 111 27.86 2.38 -44.32
N ALA A 112 28.19 1.27 -43.65
CA ALA A 112 29.00 0.20 -44.23
C ALA A 112 28.32 -0.43 -45.46
N LEU A 113 27.00 -0.69 -45.38
CA LEU A 113 26.23 -1.25 -46.50
C LEU A 113 26.13 -0.26 -47.67
N SER A 114 25.98 1.03 -47.39
CA SER A 114 25.96 2.11 -48.40
C SER A 114 27.32 2.23 -49.12
N LEU A 115 28.42 2.13 -48.37
CA LEU A 115 29.77 2.14 -48.94
C LEU A 115 30.06 0.87 -49.76
N ALA A 116 29.62 -0.30 -49.30
CA ALA A 116 29.72 -1.56 -50.04
C ALA A 116 28.92 -1.55 -51.34
N HIS A 117 27.79 -0.84 -51.37
CA HIS A 117 27.00 -0.64 -52.59
C HIS A 117 27.65 0.31 -53.61
N ARG A 118 28.59 1.18 -53.21
CA ARG A 118 29.30 2.08 -54.15
C ARG A 118 30.38 1.38 -54.97
N SER A 119 30.87 0.22 -54.51
CA SER A 119 31.91 -0.56 -55.21
C SER A 119 31.38 -1.65 -56.14
N GLY A 120 30.07 -1.88 -56.19
CA GLY A 120 29.44 -2.91 -57.04
C GLY A 120 28.65 -2.31 -58.18
N ARG A 121 29.30 -2.03 -59.31
CA ARG A 121 28.64 -1.70 -60.56
C ARG A 121 28.46 -2.97 -61.38
N GLU A 122 27.37 -3.71 -61.15
CA GLU A 122 26.66 -4.51 -62.17
C GLU A 122 25.44 -5.27 -61.61
N ASN A 123 24.30 -5.01 -62.26
CA ASN A 123 23.13 -5.85 -62.47
C ASN A 123 22.42 -6.58 -61.30
N ASN A 124 21.21 -6.06 -61.03
CA ASN A 124 19.95 -6.78 -60.80
C ASN A 124 19.96 -7.98 -59.83
N ARG A 125 19.58 -7.70 -58.58
CA ARG A 125 18.48 -8.41 -57.90
C ARG A 125 18.05 -7.59 -56.69
N SER A 126 16.78 -7.22 -56.69
CA SER A 126 16.07 -6.56 -55.60
C SER A 126 16.05 -7.44 -54.34
N SER A 127 17.10 -7.34 -53.52
CA SER A 127 17.09 -7.85 -52.16
C SER A 127 16.33 -6.88 -51.26
N SER A 128 15.01 -7.10 -51.24
CA SER A 128 14.08 -6.55 -50.25
C SER A 128 14.47 -7.03 -48.85
N PHE A 129 15.37 -6.30 -48.16
CA PHE A 129 15.79 -6.66 -46.79
C PHE A 129 15.72 -5.54 -45.76
N ALA A 130 15.20 -4.37 -46.11
CA ALA A 130 14.86 -3.33 -45.13
C ALA A 130 13.68 -2.52 -45.65
N SER A 131 12.46 -2.96 -45.35
CA SER A 131 11.29 -2.11 -45.60
C SER A 131 11.47 -0.79 -44.83
N PRO A 132 11.24 0.38 -45.46
CA PRO A 132 11.21 1.69 -44.78
C PRO A 132 10.34 1.70 -43.52
N PHE A 133 9.36 0.79 -43.47
CA PHE A 133 8.53 0.52 -42.30
C PHE A 133 9.31 0.02 -41.08
N LEU A 134 10.26 -0.90 -41.23
CA LEU A 134 11.07 -1.41 -40.10
C LEU A 134 12.03 -0.33 -39.59
N PHE A 135 12.58 0.48 -40.50
CA PHE A 135 13.40 1.63 -40.15
C PHE A 135 12.58 2.68 -39.38
N ASP A 136 11.41 3.08 -39.90
CA ASP A 136 10.50 4.03 -39.24
C ASP A 136 10.01 3.49 -37.88
N LEU A 137 9.66 2.20 -37.80
CA LEU A 137 9.23 1.56 -36.56
C LEU A 137 10.34 1.58 -35.50
N LEU A 138 11.57 1.19 -35.85
CA LEU A 138 12.71 1.19 -34.94
C LEU A 138 13.10 2.62 -34.54
N PHE A 139 13.16 3.54 -35.50
CA PHE A 139 13.50 4.94 -35.26
C PHE A 139 12.47 5.64 -34.36
N ARG A 140 11.17 5.37 -34.55
CA ARG A 140 10.10 5.85 -33.66
C ARG A 140 10.23 5.26 -32.25
N LEU A 141 10.50 3.96 -32.14
CA LEU A 141 10.70 3.29 -30.84
C LEU A 141 11.87 3.90 -30.06
N ILE A 142 12.95 4.22 -30.78
CA ILE A 142 14.16 4.85 -30.26
C ILE A 142 13.89 6.29 -29.83
N LEU A 143 13.30 7.12 -30.70
CA LEU A 143 13.06 8.53 -30.41
C LEU A 143 12.04 8.71 -29.29
N ASP A 144 10.98 7.89 -29.24
CA ASP A 144 10.00 7.92 -28.16
C ASP A 144 10.69 7.61 -26.82
N ALA A 145 11.52 6.57 -26.79
CA ALA A 145 12.18 6.19 -25.55
C ALA A 145 13.35 7.13 -25.16
N LEU A 146 14.00 7.81 -26.10
CA LEU A 146 14.99 8.87 -25.83
C LEU A 146 14.32 10.16 -25.33
N TYR A 147 13.26 10.62 -26.01
CA TYR A 147 12.48 11.81 -25.63
C TYR A 147 11.98 11.72 -24.18
N TRP A 148 11.46 10.56 -23.76
CA TRP A 148 10.92 10.40 -22.41
C TRP A 148 11.97 10.13 -21.32
N THR A 149 13.20 9.72 -21.68
CA THR A 149 14.31 9.63 -20.71
C THR A 149 14.63 11.00 -20.10
N TRP A 150 14.39 12.08 -20.85
CA TRP A 150 14.67 13.47 -20.46
C TRP A 150 13.43 14.28 -20.03
N HIS A 151 12.21 13.72 -20.10
CA HIS A 151 10.96 14.39 -19.69
C HIS A 151 10.21 13.61 -18.59
N PRO A 152 10.57 13.78 -17.30
CA PRO A 152 10.17 12.83 -16.27
C PRO A 152 9.02 13.32 -15.37
N PHE A 153 7.93 13.95 -15.85
CA PHE A 153 6.95 14.54 -14.91
C PHE A 153 5.46 14.44 -15.25
N ARG A 154 4.99 13.34 -15.84
CA ARG A 154 3.56 13.00 -15.75
C ARG A 154 3.39 11.51 -15.49
N SER A 155 3.23 11.15 -14.22
CA SER A 155 2.54 9.89 -13.87
C SER A 155 1.18 9.91 -14.57
N TYR A 156 1.02 9.10 -15.60
CA TYR A 156 -0.23 9.01 -16.33
C TYR A 156 -1.29 8.50 -15.34
N ARG A 157 -2.17 9.39 -14.86
CA ARG A 157 -3.21 9.05 -13.88
C ARG A 157 -4.05 7.93 -14.49
N SER A 158 -3.94 6.73 -13.92
CA SER A 158 -4.45 5.46 -14.43
C SER A 158 -5.98 5.49 -14.63
N ARG A 159 -6.41 6.00 -15.78
CA ARG A 159 -7.77 5.91 -16.30
C ARG A 159 -7.81 5.48 -17.77
N TYR A 160 -6.71 4.95 -18.30
CA TYR A 160 -6.58 4.52 -19.69
C TYR A 160 -6.35 3.00 -19.81
N PRO A 161 -6.85 2.35 -20.89
CA PRO A 161 -6.69 0.93 -21.12
C PRO A 161 -5.21 0.53 -21.32
N ILE A 162 -4.91 -0.75 -21.04
CA ILE A 162 -3.58 -1.38 -21.09
C ILE A 162 -2.81 -1.06 -22.39
N SER A 163 -3.51 -0.86 -23.51
CA SER A 163 -2.94 -0.64 -24.84
C SER A 163 -2.28 0.73 -25.05
N LYS A 164 -2.46 1.71 -24.16
CA LYS A 164 -1.89 3.07 -24.31
C LYS A 164 -0.72 3.37 -23.37
N LYS A 165 -0.14 2.35 -22.72
CA LYS A 165 1.02 2.55 -21.83
C LYS A 165 2.30 2.77 -22.66
N PRO A 166 3.09 3.82 -22.39
CA PRO A 166 4.40 4.00 -23.00
C PRO A 166 5.31 2.78 -22.80
N PHE A 167 6.27 2.56 -23.73
CA PHE A 167 7.17 1.41 -23.68
C PHE A 167 7.92 1.30 -22.35
N TYR A 168 8.43 2.42 -21.79
CA TYR A 168 9.15 2.41 -20.52
C TYR A 168 8.26 1.98 -19.33
N GLU A 169 6.96 2.28 -19.33
CA GLU A 169 6.03 1.82 -18.29
C GLU A 169 5.77 0.33 -18.40
N ARG A 170 5.73 -0.20 -19.62
CA ARG A 170 5.66 -1.65 -19.86
C ARG A 170 6.92 -2.34 -19.37
N VAL A 171 8.09 -1.76 -19.64
CA VAL A 171 9.38 -2.26 -19.12
C VAL A 171 9.46 -2.17 -17.60
N ASN A 172 9.04 -1.04 -17.00
CA ASN A 172 8.97 -0.90 -15.55
C ASN A 172 7.99 -1.90 -14.94
N GLY A 173 6.82 -2.09 -15.55
CA GLY A 173 5.82 -3.09 -15.17
C GLY A 173 6.41 -4.49 -15.23
N PHE A 174 7.14 -4.81 -16.29
CA PHE A 174 7.81 -6.10 -16.45
C PHE A 174 8.79 -6.41 -15.33
N PHE A 175 9.70 -5.47 -14.98
CA PHE A 175 10.73 -5.72 -13.98
C PHE A 175 10.27 -5.48 -12.54
N PHE A 176 9.53 -4.39 -12.29
CA PHE A 176 9.14 -3.94 -10.94
C PHE A 176 7.69 -4.24 -10.58
N GLY A 177 6.83 -4.53 -11.56
CA GLY A 177 5.42 -4.81 -11.35
C GLY A 177 4.53 -3.59 -11.53
N VAL A 178 3.23 -3.84 -11.37
CA VAL A 178 2.23 -2.77 -11.39
C VAL A 178 2.45 -1.88 -10.17
N GLU A 179 2.53 -0.57 -10.40
CA GLU A 179 2.67 0.41 -9.33
C GLU A 179 1.38 0.47 -8.52
N GLU A 180 1.47 0.08 -7.23
CA GLU A 180 0.37 0.28 -6.29
C GLU A 180 0.12 1.78 -6.11
N GLN A 181 -1.14 2.17 -6.20
CA GLN A 181 -1.53 3.54 -5.92
C GLN A 181 -1.25 3.82 -4.45
N ALA A 182 -0.51 4.90 -4.16
CA ALA A 182 -0.35 5.35 -2.79
C ALA A 182 -1.73 5.76 -2.25
N GLU A 183 -2.21 5.06 -1.22
CA GLU A 183 -3.39 5.48 -0.46
C GLU A 183 -3.15 6.92 0.04
N ASP A 184 -4.11 7.82 -0.19
CA ASP A 184 -4.01 9.19 0.33
C ASP A 184 -4.06 9.12 1.87
N PRO A 185 -3.06 9.65 2.60
CA PRO A 185 -3.04 9.63 4.06
C PRO A 185 -4.31 10.22 4.70
N LEU A 186 -4.99 11.13 3.99
CA LEU A 186 -6.22 11.77 4.45
C LEU A 186 -7.49 11.02 4.06
N GLU A 187 -7.42 9.98 3.21
CA GLU A 187 -8.61 9.26 2.73
C GLU A 187 -9.37 8.61 3.88
N LYS A 188 -8.68 7.85 4.73
CA LYS A 188 -9.29 7.20 5.91
C LYS A 188 -9.88 8.21 6.89
N LYS A 189 -9.19 9.35 7.08
CA LYS A 189 -9.67 10.46 7.91
C LYS A 189 -10.96 11.05 7.33
N ARG A 190 -11.01 11.33 6.03
CA ARG A 190 -12.22 11.83 5.35
C ARG A 190 -13.38 10.84 5.43
N LEU A 191 -13.12 9.53 5.30
CA LEU A 191 -14.14 8.48 5.45
C LEU A 191 -14.76 8.49 6.85
N ILE A 192 -13.96 8.58 7.90
CA ILE A 192 -14.47 8.63 9.29
C ILE A 192 -15.21 9.94 9.56
N LEU A 193 -14.66 11.10 9.17
CA LEU A 193 -15.33 12.38 9.37
C LEU A 193 -16.68 12.44 8.67
N ARG A 194 -16.77 11.82 7.49
CA ARG A 194 -18.04 11.67 6.78
C ARG A 194 -19.01 10.76 7.55
N GLU A 195 -18.55 9.61 8.04
CA GLU A 195 -19.37 8.72 8.84
C GLU A 195 -19.88 9.41 10.12
N ILE A 196 -19.04 10.19 10.80
CA ILE A 196 -19.42 11.01 11.96
C ILE A 196 -20.58 11.93 11.60
N ARG A 197 -20.49 12.66 10.47
CA ARG A 197 -21.56 13.56 10.04
C ARG A 197 -22.86 12.83 9.71
N GLU A 198 -22.77 11.70 9.00
CA GLU A 198 -23.94 10.87 8.65
C GLU A 198 -24.61 10.25 9.88
N ARG A 199 -23.84 9.96 10.93
CA ARG A 199 -24.28 9.31 12.17
C ARG A 199 -24.58 10.30 13.30
N GLN A 200 -25.06 11.50 12.96
CA GLN A 200 -25.47 12.53 13.94
C GLN A 200 -24.34 12.96 14.89
N GLY A 201 -23.08 12.95 14.45
CA GLY A 201 -21.94 13.32 15.29
C GLY A 201 -21.64 12.32 16.40
N ARG A 202 -22.17 11.09 16.35
CA ARG A 202 -21.98 10.04 17.36
C ARG A 202 -21.47 8.76 16.72
N ILE A 203 -20.29 8.30 17.13
CA ILE A 203 -19.66 7.08 16.61
C ILE A 203 -19.16 6.20 17.75
N GLY A 204 -19.11 4.89 17.50
CA GLY A 204 -18.37 3.91 18.32
C GLY A 204 -17.21 3.30 17.55
N LEU A 205 -16.51 2.35 18.18
CA LEU A 205 -15.40 1.63 17.55
C LEU A 205 -15.85 0.94 16.26
N LEU A 206 -17.00 0.24 16.30
CA LEU A 206 -17.55 -0.47 15.14
C LEU A 206 -17.77 0.43 13.93
N ASP A 207 -18.20 1.67 14.11
CA ASP A 207 -18.42 2.58 12.99
C ASP A 207 -17.10 2.91 12.29
N VAL A 208 -16.02 3.08 13.05
CA VAL A 208 -14.67 3.35 12.52
C VAL A 208 -14.11 2.14 11.78
N LEU A 209 -14.21 0.96 12.39
CA LEU A 209 -13.81 -0.30 11.75
C LEU A 209 -14.60 -0.50 10.45
N ARG A 210 -15.90 -0.19 10.47
CA ARG A 210 -16.80 -0.27 9.32
C ARG A 210 -16.26 0.57 8.14
N VAL A 211 -15.99 1.86 8.30
CA VAL A 211 -15.59 2.68 7.14
C VAL A 211 -14.13 2.44 6.70
N THR A 212 -13.25 2.01 7.59
CA THR A 212 -11.80 1.98 7.30
C THR A 212 -11.20 0.60 7.13
N GLY A 213 -11.79 -0.44 7.74
CA GLY A 213 -11.24 -1.79 7.76
C GLY A 213 -9.95 -1.89 8.59
N MET A 214 -9.69 -0.91 9.45
CA MET A 214 -8.63 -0.93 10.47
C MET A 214 -8.84 -2.09 11.45
N THR A 215 -7.79 -2.45 12.19
CA THR A 215 -7.95 -3.28 13.39
C THR A 215 -8.30 -2.41 14.59
N ARG A 216 -8.79 -3.01 15.68
CA ARG A 216 -9.02 -2.30 16.95
C ARG A 216 -7.77 -1.53 17.42
N ARG A 217 -6.61 -2.20 17.36
CA ARG A 217 -5.29 -1.62 17.70
C ARG A 217 -4.91 -0.39 16.88
N GLU A 218 -5.38 -0.29 15.64
CA GLU A 218 -5.18 0.87 14.77
C GLU A 218 -6.26 1.94 15.00
N ALA A 219 -7.50 1.52 15.24
CA ALA A 219 -8.66 2.39 15.39
C ALA A 219 -8.66 3.18 16.71
N ASP A 220 -8.35 2.55 17.84
CA ASP A 220 -8.36 3.19 19.17
C ASP A 220 -7.47 4.46 19.23
N PRO A 221 -6.16 4.39 18.87
CA PRO A 221 -5.32 5.60 18.86
C PRO A 221 -5.75 6.61 17.78
N PHE A 222 -6.36 6.14 16.69
CA PHE A 222 -6.89 7.01 15.65
C PHE A 222 -8.09 7.82 16.14
N ILE A 223 -9.02 7.19 16.85
CA ILE A 223 -10.18 7.86 17.47
C ILE A 223 -9.70 8.87 18.52
N ALA A 224 -8.76 8.49 19.38
CA ALA A 224 -8.21 9.40 20.38
C ALA A 224 -7.59 10.66 19.75
N LYS A 225 -6.90 10.50 18.61
CA LYS A 225 -6.41 11.63 17.83
C LYS A 225 -7.53 12.50 17.28
N LEU A 226 -8.63 11.90 16.79
CA LEU A 226 -9.79 12.66 16.32
C LEU A 226 -10.46 13.45 17.45
N LEU A 227 -10.60 12.89 18.65
CA LEU A 227 -11.16 13.58 19.81
C LEU A 227 -10.38 14.88 20.11
N VAL A 228 -9.06 14.82 20.06
CA VAL A 228 -8.21 16.01 20.29
C VAL A 228 -8.26 17.01 19.13
N GLU A 229 -8.26 16.52 17.89
CA GLU A 229 -8.20 17.37 16.68
C GLU A 229 -9.52 18.09 16.39
N PHE A 230 -10.65 17.47 16.70
CA PHE A 230 -11.99 17.98 16.40
C PHE A 230 -12.81 18.27 17.65
N ASN A 231 -12.16 18.45 18.80
CA ASN A 231 -12.79 18.73 20.10
C ASN A 231 -13.98 17.80 20.38
N GLY A 232 -13.75 16.49 20.23
CA GLY A 232 -14.75 15.49 20.54
C GLY A 232 -14.76 15.11 22.01
N ASP A 233 -15.92 14.65 22.47
CA ASP A 233 -16.18 14.21 23.85
C ASP A 233 -16.38 12.70 23.92
N ILE A 234 -16.20 12.13 25.10
CA ILE A 234 -16.47 10.71 25.38
C ILE A 234 -17.63 10.60 26.36
N HIS A 235 -18.59 9.75 26.07
CA HIS A 235 -19.67 9.41 27.01
C HIS A 235 -19.70 7.90 27.26
N VAL A 236 -19.85 7.54 28.54
CA VAL A 236 -20.03 6.16 28.99
C VAL A 236 -21.48 5.95 29.35
N SER A 237 -22.11 4.91 28.80
CA SER A 237 -23.46 4.53 29.19
C SER A 237 -23.48 3.87 30.57
N GLU A 238 -24.63 3.82 31.21
CA GLU A 238 -24.83 3.12 32.50
C GLU A 238 -24.43 1.64 32.44
N HIS A 239 -24.43 1.06 31.23
CA HIS A 239 -24.02 -0.34 30.99
C HIS A 239 -22.55 -0.47 30.57
N GLY A 240 -21.76 0.60 30.64
CA GLY A 240 -20.33 0.58 30.32
C GLY A 240 -20.00 0.62 28.83
N GLY A 241 -20.92 1.04 27.96
CA GLY A 241 -20.64 1.26 26.54
C GLY A 241 -19.99 2.62 26.29
N ILE A 242 -18.87 2.66 25.57
CA ILE A 242 -18.18 3.91 25.22
C ILE A 242 -18.75 4.48 23.91
N THR A 243 -19.02 5.79 23.90
CA THR A 243 -19.46 6.52 22.72
C THR A 243 -18.62 7.78 22.54
N TYR A 244 -18.34 8.12 21.28
CA TYR A 244 -17.56 9.30 20.92
C TYR A 244 -18.45 10.32 20.21
N SER A 245 -18.35 11.56 20.68
CA SER A 245 -19.24 12.67 20.37
C SER A 245 -18.47 13.77 19.64
N PHE A 246 -18.98 14.25 18.50
CA PHE A 246 -18.39 15.29 17.67
C PHE A 246 -19.47 16.26 17.20
N SER A 247 -19.97 17.09 18.12
CA SER A 247 -21.05 18.04 17.84
C SER A 247 -20.65 19.10 16.80
N GLU A 248 -19.41 19.62 16.87
CA GLU A 248 -18.91 20.66 15.96
C GLU A 248 -18.88 20.22 14.49
N LEU A 249 -18.64 18.93 14.22
CA LEU A 249 -18.57 18.39 12.87
C LEU A 249 -19.95 18.31 12.18
N ARG A 250 -21.05 18.40 12.92
CA ARG A 250 -22.41 18.33 12.37
C ARG A 250 -22.81 19.59 11.62
N ARG A 251 -22.25 20.75 11.99
CA ARG A 251 -22.59 22.04 11.37
C ARG A 251 -22.30 22.00 9.87
N THR A 252 -23.28 22.37 9.06
CA THR A 252 -23.16 22.40 7.60
C THR A 252 -23.93 23.55 7.01
N ALA A 253 -23.30 24.30 6.12
CA ALA A 253 -23.98 25.32 5.30
C ALA A 253 -24.57 24.72 4.01
N GLN A 254 -24.20 23.48 3.66
CA GLN A 254 -24.61 22.80 2.44
C GLN A 254 -25.34 21.50 2.75
N SER A 255 -26.34 21.17 1.92
CA SER A 255 -27.01 19.87 1.94
C SER A 255 -26.02 18.71 1.77
N PRO A 256 -26.26 17.57 2.44
CA PRO A 256 -25.34 16.43 2.40
C PRO A 256 -25.10 15.99 0.95
N MET A 257 -23.83 16.07 0.53
CA MET A 257 -23.43 15.64 -0.80
C MET A 257 -23.57 14.11 -0.88
N ASN A 258 -24.50 13.62 -1.68
CA ASN A 258 -24.71 12.19 -1.94
C ASN A 258 -23.53 11.60 -2.70
N GLN A 259 -22.42 11.33 -2.00
CA GLN A 259 -21.33 10.53 -2.54
C GLN A 259 -21.62 9.04 -2.28
N ALA A 260 -21.25 8.16 -3.21
CA ALA A 260 -21.38 6.72 -2.99
C ALA A 260 -20.58 6.28 -1.75
N LYS A 261 -21.13 5.35 -0.97
CA LYS A 261 -20.44 4.76 0.17
C LYS A 261 -19.44 3.73 -0.36
N SER A 262 -18.15 3.90 -0.02
CA SER A 262 -17.12 2.90 -0.30
C SER A 262 -16.78 2.21 1.00
N TYR A 263 -17.31 1.01 1.21
CA TYR A 263 -16.96 0.20 2.36
C TYR A 263 -15.84 -0.80 2.02
N PRO A 264 -14.87 -1.02 2.93
CA PRO A 264 -13.71 -1.87 2.67
C PRO A 264 -14.02 -3.33 2.30
N TRP A 265 -15.16 -3.89 2.74
CA TRP A 265 -15.57 -5.27 2.38
C TRP A 265 -16.35 -5.36 1.06
N LEU A 266 -16.82 -4.25 0.50
CA LEU A 266 -17.53 -4.28 -0.80
C LEU A 266 -16.56 -4.59 -1.95
N ALA A 267 -15.31 -4.13 -1.85
CA ALA A 267 -14.27 -4.37 -2.83
C ALA A 267 -13.28 -5.42 -2.31
N ARG A 268 -13.40 -6.65 -2.82
CA ARG A 268 -12.39 -7.69 -2.58
C ARG A 268 -11.04 -7.23 -3.13
N LYS A 269 -10.02 -7.17 -2.28
CA LYS A 269 -8.66 -6.92 -2.73
C LYS A 269 -8.19 -8.10 -3.58
N ARG A 270 -7.62 -7.80 -4.74
CA ARG A 270 -7.09 -8.80 -5.66
C ARG A 270 -5.60 -8.60 -5.80
N LEU A 271 -4.87 -9.71 -5.89
CA LEU A 271 -3.47 -9.67 -6.21
C LEU A 271 -3.27 -9.06 -7.60
N LEU A 272 -2.42 -8.05 -7.67
CA LEU A 272 -2.10 -7.39 -8.92
C LEU A 272 -1.42 -8.37 -9.90
N PRO A 273 -1.58 -8.16 -11.23
CA PRO A 273 -0.86 -8.95 -12.20
C PRO A 273 0.65 -8.72 -12.07
N LEU A 274 1.46 -9.72 -12.45
CA LEU A 274 2.91 -9.66 -12.25
C LEU A 274 3.56 -8.47 -12.97
N THR A 275 3.11 -8.16 -14.18
CA THR A 275 3.73 -7.13 -15.03
C THR A 275 2.77 -6.06 -15.54
N GLY A 276 1.46 -6.35 -15.57
CA GLY A 276 0.45 -5.44 -16.10
C GLY A 276 0.51 -5.21 -17.61
N ASN A 277 1.22 -6.10 -18.33
CA ASN A 277 1.40 -6.11 -19.78
C ASN A 277 0.76 -7.38 -20.40
N SER A 278 0.57 -7.36 -21.71
CA SER A 278 0.20 -8.54 -22.50
C SER A 278 1.34 -9.55 -22.62
N SER A 279 1.00 -10.81 -22.98
CA SER A 279 1.99 -11.88 -23.17
C SER A 279 3.03 -11.55 -24.25
N GLY A 280 2.61 -10.90 -25.35
CA GLY A 280 3.53 -10.49 -26.43
C GLY A 280 4.51 -9.41 -26.00
N GLU A 281 4.08 -8.44 -25.19
CA GLU A 281 4.96 -7.40 -24.64
C GLU A 281 5.96 -7.98 -23.64
N ASN A 282 5.52 -8.91 -22.78
CA ASN A 282 6.42 -9.62 -21.88
C ASN A 282 7.47 -10.42 -22.67
N ALA A 283 7.07 -11.11 -23.75
CA ALA A 283 7.98 -11.85 -24.61
C ALA A 283 9.00 -10.92 -25.28
N LEU A 284 8.56 -9.78 -25.83
CA LEU A 284 9.46 -8.80 -26.44
C LEU A 284 10.49 -8.26 -25.44
N ILE A 285 10.06 -7.83 -24.25
CA ILE A 285 10.95 -7.29 -23.22
C ILE A 285 11.94 -8.37 -22.74
N ALA A 286 11.46 -9.59 -22.52
CA ALA A 286 12.30 -10.71 -22.15
C ALA A 286 13.33 -11.04 -23.24
N SER A 287 12.93 -11.03 -24.51
CA SER A 287 13.83 -11.26 -25.65
C SER A 287 14.89 -10.17 -25.78
N LEU A 288 14.54 -8.90 -25.57
CA LEU A 288 15.51 -7.80 -25.60
C LEU A 288 16.58 -7.96 -24.50
N ASN A 289 16.15 -8.27 -23.27
CA ASN A 289 17.09 -8.54 -22.18
C ASN A 289 17.88 -9.84 -22.42
N GLY A 290 17.24 -10.85 -23.00
CA GLY A 290 17.86 -12.13 -23.34
C GLY A 290 18.93 -12.00 -24.41
N PHE A 291 18.70 -11.17 -25.43
CA PHE A 291 19.70 -10.85 -26.44
C PHE A 291 20.90 -10.11 -25.81
N ASN A 292 20.65 -9.13 -24.94
CA ASN A 292 21.73 -8.45 -24.21
C ASN A 292 22.55 -9.44 -23.36
N PHE A 293 21.87 -10.35 -22.66
CA PHE A 293 22.50 -11.40 -21.88
C PHE A 293 23.37 -12.32 -22.76
N LEU A 294 22.86 -12.77 -23.91
CA LEU A 294 23.59 -13.64 -24.83
C LEU A 294 24.82 -12.96 -25.42
N ILE A 295 24.67 -11.75 -25.97
CA ILE A 295 25.80 -10.99 -26.54
C ILE A 295 26.84 -10.67 -25.48
N SER A 296 26.42 -10.32 -24.26
CA SER A 296 27.37 -10.09 -23.16
C SER A 296 28.12 -11.36 -22.75
N THR A 297 27.46 -12.53 -22.82
CA THR A 297 28.11 -13.82 -22.56
C THR A 297 29.15 -14.15 -23.63
N VAL A 298 28.84 -13.89 -24.90
CA VAL A 298 29.80 -14.03 -26.01
C VAL A 298 30.95 -13.03 -25.86
N ALA A 299 30.66 -11.78 -25.50
CA ALA A 299 31.68 -10.77 -25.25
C ALA A 299 32.61 -11.16 -24.09
N LEU A 300 32.09 -11.83 -23.06
CA LEU A 300 32.89 -12.41 -21.97
C LEU A 300 33.75 -13.58 -22.45
N SER A 301 33.20 -14.51 -23.24
CA SER A 301 33.94 -15.68 -23.72
C SER A 301 35.06 -15.31 -24.70
N GLU A 302 34.80 -14.38 -25.61
CA GLU A 302 35.75 -13.91 -26.63
C GLU A 302 36.65 -12.75 -26.14
N GLY A 303 36.40 -12.27 -24.92
CA GLY A 303 37.11 -11.14 -24.34
C GLY A 303 36.98 -9.86 -25.16
N TRP A 304 35.79 -9.52 -25.65
CA TRP A 304 35.55 -8.34 -26.48
C TRP A 304 35.75 -7.05 -25.69
N THR A 305 36.69 -6.23 -26.16
CA THR A 305 36.93 -4.87 -25.67
C THR A 305 36.77 -3.86 -26.80
N PHE A 306 36.57 -2.58 -26.47
CA PHE A 306 36.51 -1.52 -27.48
C PHE A 306 37.79 -1.44 -28.33
N ALA A 307 38.94 -1.77 -27.74
CA ALA A 307 40.22 -1.84 -28.46
C ALA A 307 40.21 -2.95 -29.52
N LYS A 308 39.73 -4.16 -29.18
CA LYS A 308 39.58 -5.25 -30.15
C LYS A 308 38.61 -4.89 -31.27
N LEU A 309 37.45 -4.33 -30.92
CA LEU A 309 36.47 -3.87 -31.91
C LEU A 309 37.07 -2.81 -32.84
N GLY A 310 37.80 -1.84 -32.29
CA GLY A 310 38.50 -0.82 -33.07
C GLY A 310 39.47 -1.40 -34.09
N MET A 311 40.27 -2.40 -33.70
CA MET A 311 41.20 -3.08 -34.61
C MET A 311 40.48 -3.86 -35.72
N ILE A 312 39.37 -4.53 -35.39
CA ILE A 312 38.53 -5.24 -36.37
C ILE A 312 37.90 -4.24 -37.36
N PHE A 313 37.38 -3.11 -36.86
CA PHE A 313 36.82 -2.06 -37.73
C PHE A 313 37.86 -1.39 -38.62
N GLN A 314 39.14 -1.39 -38.22
CA GLN A 314 40.27 -0.95 -39.04
C GLN A 314 40.70 -1.99 -40.09
N GLY A 315 40.01 -3.13 -40.18
CA GLY A 315 40.25 -4.16 -41.20
C GLY A 315 41.13 -5.33 -40.74
N MET A 316 41.52 -5.40 -39.47
CA MET A 316 42.26 -6.54 -38.94
C MET A 316 41.34 -7.77 -38.84
N HIS A 317 41.75 -8.89 -39.44
CA HIS A 317 40.98 -10.13 -39.35
C HIS A 317 40.85 -10.58 -37.88
N PRO A 318 39.66 -11.00 -37.41
CA PRO A 318 39.41 -11.33 -36.00
C PRO A 318 40.39 -12.35 -35.39
N SER A 319 40.92 -13.27 -36.19
CA SER A 319 41.90 -14.27 -35.75
C SER A 319 43.30 -13.72 -35.46
N LEU A 320 43.61 -12.49 -35.91
CA LEU A 320 44.90 -11.83 -35.73
C LEU A 320 44.90 -10.85 -34.56
N VAL A 321 43.73 -10.62 -33.95
CA VAL A 321 43.58 -9.69 -32.83
C VAL A 321 44.13 -10.33 -31.55
N PRO A 322 45.05 -9.66 -30.82
CA PRO A 322 45.62 -10.22 -29.60
C PRO A 322 44.56 -10.62 -28.56
N GLN A 323 44.65 -11.84 -28.02
CA GLN A 323 43.64 -12.36 -27.09
C GLN A 323 43.59 -11.59 -25.75
N ASN A 324 44.72 -11.04 -25.29
CA ASN A 324 44.88 -10.42 -23.97
C ASN A 324 44.72 -8.88 -23.95
N LEU A 325 43.87 -8.32 -24.83
CA LEU A 325 43.62 -6.87 -24.94
C LEU A 325 42.68 -6.31 -23.83
N GLY A 326 42.91 -6.74 -22.58
CA GLY A 326 42.17 -6.30 -21.40
C GLY A 326 40.93 -7.13 -21.03
N VAL A 327 40.26 -6.73 -19.95
CA VAL A 327 39.05 -7.41 -19.44
C VAL A 327 37.80 -6.81 -20.11
N PRO A 328 36.86 -7.63 -20.62
CA PRO A 328 35.61 -7.19 -21.24
C PRO A 328 34.61 -6.61 -20.23
N ILE A 329 34.94 -5.48 -19.59
CA ILE A 329 34.12 -4.88 -18.54
C ILE A 329 32.86 -4.24 -19.12
N LEU A 330 33.02 -3.31 -20.07
CA LEU A 330 31.93 -2.48 -20.60
C LEU A 330 30.98 -3.27 -21.52
N LEU A 331 31.50 -4.24 -22.28
CA LEU A 331 30.73 -5.02 -23.26
C LEU A 331 30.33 -6.41 -22.74
N GLY A 332 31.00 -6.90 -21.69
CA GLY A 332 30.74 -8.20 -21.08
C GLY A 332 30.14 -8.06 -19.69
N TRP A 333 30.97 -7.81 -18.69
CA TRP A 333 30.57 -7.90 -17.27
C TRP A 333 29.41 -7.00 -16.87
N ILE A 334 29.41 -5.73 -17.31
CA ILE A 334 28.35 -4.78 -16.95
C ILE A 334 27.00 -5.18 -17.58
N PRO A 335 26.89 -5.37 -18.91
CA PRO A 335 25.65 -5.85 -19.52
C PRO A 335 25.18 -7.20 -18.99
N PHE A 336 26.12 -8.13 -18.73
CA PHE A 336 25.83 -9.46 -18.20
C PHE A 336 25.21 -9.37 -16.81
N GLY A 337 25.88 -8.70 -15.87
CA GLY A 337 25.41 -8.54 -14.50
C GLY A 337 24.08 -7.79 -14.43
N PHE A 338 23.93 -6.75 -15.25
CA PHE A 338 22.68 -6.01 -15.35
C PHE A 338 21.53 -6.89 -15.86
N SER A 339 21.74 -7.64 -16.94
CA SER A 339 20.72 -8.55 -17.47
C SER A 339 20.36 -9.68 -16.50
N LEU A 340 21.34 -10.18 -15.75
CA LEU A 340 21.13 -11.19 -14.70
C LEU A 340 20.22 -10.65 -13.58
N VAL A 341 20.50 -9.45 -13.08
CA VAL A 341 19.65 -8.79 -12.07
C VAL A 341 18.24 -8.56 -12.61
N LEU A 342 18.12 -8.09 -13.85
CA LEU A 342 16.82 -7.86 -14.49
C LEU A 342 15.99 -9.15 -14.64
N PHE A 343 16.61 -10.28 -14.93
CA PHE A 343 15.92 -11.57 -14.95
C PHE A 343 15.57 -12.07 -13.54
N ALA A 344 16.42 -11.80 -12.55
CA ALA A 344 16.16 -12.20 -11.17
C ALA A 344 14.92 -11.50 -10.58
N LEU A 345 14.69 -10.22 -10.90
CA LEU A 345 13.57 -9.44 -10.34
C LEU A 345 12.17 -10.06 -10.55
N PRO A 346 11.69 -10.36 -11.77
CA PRO A 346 10.39 -10.98 -11.97
C PRO A 346 10.31 -12.39 -11.39
N VAL A 347 11.41 -13.15 -11.38
CA VAL A 347 11.47 -14.50 -10.78
C VAL A 347 11.30 -14.42 -9.26
N ILE A 348 12.03 -13.55 -8.58
CA ILE A 348 11.90 -13.35 -7.13
C ILE A 348 10.46 -12.91 -6.77
N ARG A 349 9.84 -12.06 -7.59
CA ARG A 349 8.43 -11.65 -7.39
C ARG A 349 7.47 -12.81 -7.63
N PHE A 350 7.69 -13.62 -8.66
CA PHE A 350 6.90 -14.82 -8.92
C PHE A 350 6.96 -15.82 -7.75
N LEU A 351 8.16 -16.07 -7.21
CA LEU A 351 8.35 -16.96 -6.05
C LEU A 351 7.70 -16.43 -4.77
N ASN A 352 7.61 -15.11 -4.60
CA ASN A 352 6.93 -14.49 -3.46
C ASN A 352 5.41 -14.33 -3.64
N ARG A 353 4.88 -14.60 -4.84
CA ARG A 353 3.47 -14.44 -5.19
C ARG A 353 2.51 -15.21 -4.25
N PRO A 354 2.78 -16.48 -3.85
CA PRO A 354 1.90 -17.19 -2.92
C PRO A 354 1.83 -16.53 -1.54
N ARG A 355 2.94 -15.93 -1.07
CA ARG A 355 2.98 -15.21 0.21
C ARG A 355 2.18 -13.92 0.15
N GLU A 356 2.27 -13.19 -0.96
CA GLU A 356 1.47 -11.98 -1.19
C GLU A 356 -0.02 -12.31 -1.31
N GLN A 357 -0.36 -13.39 -2.03
CA GLN A 357 -1.73 -13.90 -2.13
C GLN A 357 -2.30 -14.26 -0.76
N ALA A 358 -1.57 -15.04 0.05
CA ALA A 358 -2.00 -15.40 1.40
C ALA A 358 -2.22 -14.18 2.32
N ARG A 359 -1.40 -13.13 2.18
CA ARG A 359 -1.59 -11.86 2.91
C ARG A 359 -2.87 -11.14 2.48
N ILE A 360 -3.16 -11.08 1.19
CA ILE A 360 -4.37 -10.45 0.63
C ILE A 360 -5.61 -11.25 1.03
N ASP A 361 -5.55 -12.58 0.96
CA ASP A 361 -6.66 -13.45 1.34
C ASP A 361 -6.98 -13.33 2.82
N ARG A 362 -5.95 -13.17 3.68
CA ARG A 362 -6.15 -12.88 5.10
C ARG A 362 -6.83 -11.54 5.36
N ASP A 363 -6.41 -10.46 4.68
CA ASP A 363 -7.05 -9.14 4.80
C ASP A 363 -8.51 -9.18 4.30
N ASN A 364 -8.78 -9.89 3.20
CA ASN A 364 -10.14 -10.11 2.73
C ASN A 364 -10.97 -10.92 3.75
N GLY A 365 -10.43 -12.03 4.27
CA GLY A 365 -11.08 -12.85 5.30
C GLY A 365 -11.46 -12.04 6.55
N ARG A 366 -10.52 -11.24 7.06
CA ARG A 366 -10.75 -10.30 8.18
C ARG A 366 -11.87 -9.30 7.87
N ARG A 367 -11.90 -8.71 6.67
CA ARG A 367 -12.98 -7.80 6.25
C ARG A 367 -14.33 -8.51 6.18
N GLY A 368 -14.34 -9.78 5.77
CA GLY A 368 -15.53 -10.64 5.77
C GLY A 368 -16.03 -10.94 7.18
N LEU A 369 -15.13 -11.27 8.12
CA LEU A 369 -15.48 -11.41 9.54
C LEU A 369 -16.07 -10.13 10.11
N LEU A 370 -15.39 -9.00 9.89
CA LEU A 370 -15.84 -7.70 10.38
C LEU A 370 -17.25 -7.38 9.88
N TRP A 371 -17.53 -7.63 8.60
CA TRP A 371 -18.87 -7.45 8.04
C TRP A 371 -19.90 -8.30 8.78
N THR A 372 -19.60 -9.59 9.02
CA THR A 372 -20.50 -10.52 9.71
C THR A 372 -20.74 -10.09 11.16
N VAL A 373 -19.70 -9.70 11.88
CA VAL A 373 -19.81 -9.20 13.25
C VAL A 373 -20.71 -7.95 13.29
N ILE A 374 -20.48 -6.97 12.42
CA ILE A 374 -21.28 -5.73 12.39
C ILE A 374 -22.77 -5.99 12.09
N HIS A 375 -23.10 -6.98 11.26
CA HIS A 375 -24.49 -7.20 10.81
C HIS A 375 -25.23 -8.32 11.55
N ARG A 376 -24.51 -9.16 12.30
CA ARG A 376 -25.08 -10.35 12.97
C ARG A 376 -24.77 -10.41 14.46
N ILE A 377 -24.27 -9.35 15.06
CA ILE A 377 -24.09 -9.31 16.52
C ILE A 377 -25.45 -9.47 17.21
N THR A 378 -25.54 -10.48 18.09
CA THR A 378 -26.74 -10.75 18.88
C THR A 378 -26.34 -11.19 20.29
N PRO A 379 -27.22 -11.06 21.30
CA PRO A 379 -26.95 -11.52 22.65
C PRO A 379 -26.57 -13.01 22.75
N LYS A 380 -27.05 -13.83 21.80
CA LYS A 380 -26.75 -15.27 21.75
C LYS A 380 -25.39 -15.59 21.12
N GLY A 381 -24.67 -14.58 20.65
CA GLY A 381 -23.42 -14.74 19.91
C GLY A 381 -23.64 -15.16 18.45
N ILE A 382 -22.53 -15.36 17.75
CA ILE A 382 -22.50 -15.74 16.34
C ILE A 382 -21.95 -17.18 16.25
N PRO A 383 -22.65 -18.12 15.59
CA PRO A 383 -22.13 -19.48 15.41
C PRO A 383 -20.80 -19.47 14.66
N GLU A 384 -19.84 -20.29 15.08
CA GLU A 384 -18.53 -20.39 14.45
C GLU A 384 -18.63 -20.67 12.94
N ALA A 385 -19.52 -21.59 12.55
CA ALA A 385 -19.77 -21.91 11.14
C ALA A 385 -20.14 -20.67 10.30
N THR A 386 -20.83 -19.69 10.88
CA THR A 386 -21.17 -18.44 10.18
C THR A 386 -19.92 -17.58 9.95
N LEU A 387 -19.02 -17.50 10.93
CA LEU A 387 -17.75 -16.77 10.81
C LEU A 387 -16.80 -17.45 9.83
N VAL A 388 -16.68 -18.78 9.88
CA VAL A 388 -15.91 -19.59 8.92
C VAL A 388 -16.43 -19.38 7.50
N ASN A 389 -17.74 -19.44 7.30
CA ASN A 389 -18.37 -19.21 5.99
C ASN A 389 -18.10 -17.80 5.47
N ALA A 390 -18.19 -16.78 6.34
CA ALA A 390 -17.89 -15.40 5.97
C ALA A 390 -16.42 -15.21 5.55
N TRP A 391 -15.49 -15.83 6.29
CA TRP A 391 -14.08 -15.84 5.92
C TRP A 391 -13.88 -16.52 4.58
N GLN A 392 -14.45 -17.70 4.38
CA GLN A 392 -14.30 -18.46 3.14
C GLN A 392 -14.83 -17.70 1.93
N GLN A 393 -15.98 -17.03 2.04
CA GLN A 393 -16.53 -16.21 0.96
C GLN A 393 -15.63 -15.03 0.60
N ALA A 394 -15.00 -14.38 1.58
CA ALA A 394 -14.16 -13.22 1.36
C ALA A 394 -12.73 -13.59 0.92
N ALA A 395 -12.10 -14.55 1.60
CA ALA A 395 -10.73 -14.99 1.36
C ALA A 395 -10.60 -16.02 0.23
N GLY A 396 -11.65 -16.81 -0.04
CA GLY A 396 -11.60 -17.96 -0.94
C GLY A 396 -10.91 -19.20 -0.36
N SER A 397 -10.57 -19.18 0.93
CA SER A 397 -9.95 -20.29 1.66
C SER A 397 -10.54 -20.40 3.06
N ILE A 398 -10.49 -21.60 3.66
CA ILE A 398 -10.97 -21.83 5.02
C ILE A 398 -9.88 -21.36 6.00
N PRO A 399 -10.19 -20.56 7.02
CA PRO A 399 -9.21 -20.16 8.03
C PRO A 399 -8.81 -21.34 8.90
N SER A 400 -7.58 -21.35 9.42
CA SER A 400 -7.24 -22.25 10.52
C SER A 400 -7.95 -21.79 11.80
N GLU A 401 -8.27 -22.73 12.70
CA GLU A 401 -8.92 -22.46 13.98
C GLU A 401 -8.16 -21.38 14.79
N ALA A 402 -6.84 -21.53 14.92
CA ALA A 402 -5.98 -20.55 15.59
C ALA A 402 -6.01 -19.16 14.93
N MET A 403 -6.19 -19.09 13.60
CA MET A 403 -6.31 -17.82 12.90
C MET A 403 -7.66 -17.17 13.15
N LEU A 404 -8.75 -17.94 13.06
CA LEU A 404 -10.08 -17.47 13.35
C LEU A 404 -10.19 -16.95 14.78
N LEU A 405 -9.76 -17.76 15.75
CA LEU A 405 -9.76 -17.42 17.16
C LEU A 405 -9.00 -16.11 17.42
N ARG A 406 -7.80 -15.98 16.84
CA ARG A 406 -6.99 -14.76 16.98
C ARG A 406 -7.72 -13.51 16.48
N GLU A 407 -8.32 -13.57 15.29
CA GLU A 407 -8.97 -12.40 14.68
C GLU A 407 -10.29 -12.07 15.39
N VAL A 408 -11.00 -13.08 15.92
CA VAL A 408 -12.22 -12.88 16.72
C VAL A 408 -11.88 -12.28 18.09
N VAL A 409 -10.85 -12.78 18.78
CA VAL A 409 -10.37 -12.21 20.05
C VAL A 409 -9.87 -10.78 19.85
N GLU A 410 -9.23 -10.47 18.73
CA GLU A 410 -8.79 -9.10 18.41
C GLU A 410 -9.98 -8.12 18.24
N LEU A 411 -11.16 -8.63 17.87
CA LEU A 411 -12.42 -7.87 17.84
C LEU A 411 -13.15 -7.86 19.21
N GLY A 412 -12.58 -8.45 20.26
CA GLY A 412 -13.23 -8.56 21.57
C GLY A 412 -14.25 -9.70 21.66
N GLY A 413 -14.11 -10.73 20.82
CA GLY A 413 -14.97 -11.90 20.84
C GLY A 413 -14.48 -12.96 21.84
N GLU A 414 -15.43 -13.56 22.56
CA GLU A 414 -15.21 -14.65 23.52
C GLU A 414 -15.84 -15.94 23.00
N LEU A 415 -15.11 -17.05 23.08
CA LEU A 415 -15.60 -18.37 22.68
C LEU A 415 -16.46 -18.96 23.81
N GLN A 416 -17.68 -19.35 23.48
CA GLN A 416 -18.56 -20.15 24.33
C GLN A 416 -18.90 -21.45 23.60
N VAL A 417 -18.80 -22.56 24.31
CA VAL A 417 -19.18 -23.88 23.81
C VAL A 417 -20.47 -24.29 24.50
N GLU A 418 -21.52 -24.52 23.73
CA GLU A 418 -22.80 -24.98 24.26
C GLU A 418 -22.70 -26.46 24.64
N GLU A 419 -22.72 -26.77 25.94
CA GLU A 419 -22.53 -28.13 26.47
C GLU A 419 -23.57 -29.14 25.96
N ALA A 420 -24.79 -28.68 25.65
CA ALA A 420 -25.89 -29.53 25.21
C ALA A 420 -25.80 -29.97 23.74
N THR A 421 -25.17 -29.16 22.88
CA THR A 421 -25.15 -29.36 21.43
C THR A 421 -23.73 -29.56 20.87
N GLY A 422 -22.71 -29.16 21.63
CA GLY A 422 -21.31 -29.11 21.20
C GLY A 422 -21.01 -27.98 20.21
N PHE A 423 -21.96 -27.08 19.93
CA PHE A 423 -21.73 -25.96 19.02
C PHE A 423 -20.95 -24.84 19.69
N SER A 424 -20.00 -24.27 18.94
CA SER A 424 -19.22 -23.10 19.32
C SER A 424 -19.88 -21.80 18.83
N TYR A 425 -20.03 -20.86 19.76
CA TYR A 425 -20.54 -19.51 19.51
C TYR A 425 -19.51 -18.49 19.98
N TYR A 426 -19.45 -17.37 19.25
CA TYR A 426 -18.61 -16.24 19.64
C TYR A 426 -19.49 -15.07 20.08
N HIS A 427 -19.30 -14.63 21.32
CA HIS A 427 -20.02 -13.51 21.91
C HIS A 427 -19.14 -12.25 21.92
N PHE A 428 -19.72 -11.08 21.69
CA PHE A 428 -18.99 -9.81 21.57
C PHE A 428 -19.58 -8.77 22.54
N PRO A 429 -19.37 -8.94 23.86
CA PRO A 429 -20.07 -8.17 24.88
C PRO A 429 -19.73 -6.67 24.81
N GLU A 430 -18.44 -6.32 24.68
CA GLU A 430 -18.00 -4.92 24.58
C GLU A 430 -18.63 -4.20 23.38
N LEU A 431 -18.61 -4.85 22.20
CA LEU A 431 -19.13 -4.27 20.97
C LEU A 431 -20.66 -4.12 21.02
N GLU A 432 -21.37 -5.04 21.66
CA GLU A 432 -22.82 -4.96 21.84
C GLU A 432 -23.19 -3.78 22.76
N LEU A 433 -22.48 -3.62 23.88
CA LEU A 433 -22.67 -2.50 24.81
C LEU A 433 -22.38 -1.15 24.15
N GLU A 434 -21.26 -1.06 23.42
CA GLU A 434 -20.93 0.13 22.64
C GLU A 434 -21.99 0.44 21.59
N GLN A 435 -22.44 -0.55 20.81
CA GLN A 435 -23.44 -0.31 19.78
C GLN A 435 -24.75 0.22 20.36
N ARG A 436 -25.25 -0.39 21.44
CA ARG A 436 -26.46 0.07 22.15
C ARG A 436 -26.29 1.50 22.69
N ALA A 437 -25.13 1.79 23.28
CA ALA A 437 -24.82 3.12 23.81
C ALA A 437 -24.80 4.17 22.70
N VAL A 438 -24.14 3.88 21.58
CA VAL A 438 -24.05 4.80 20.43
C VAL A 438 -25.43 5.06 19.83
N GLU A 439 -26.27 4.02 19.69
CA GLU A 439 -27.63 4.17 19.18
C GLU A 439 -28.49 5.04 20.10
N ALA A 440 -28.40 4.84 21.43
CA ALA A 440 -29.10 5.68 22.40
C ALA A 440 -28.67 7.16 22.31
N GLU A 441 -27.37 7.44 22.19
CA GLU A 441 -26.84 8.80 22.04
C GLU A 441 -27.24 9.46 20.71
N ARG A 442 -27.34 8.68 19.62
CA ARG A 442 -27.82 9.17 18.32
C ARG A 442 -29.27 9.65 18.38
N VAL A 443 -30.13 8.95 19.13
CA VAL A 443 -31.54 9.33 19.29
C VAL A 443 -31.68 10.62 20.08
N LYS A 444 -30.81 10.86 21.06
CA LYS A 444 -30.80 12.10 21.87
C LYS A 444 -30.23 13.31 21.12
N ALA A 445 -29.49 13.10 20.03
CA ALA A 445 -28.77 14.15 19.32
C ALA A 445 -29.74 15.20 18.73
N SER A 446 -29.61 16.46 19.16
CA SER A 446 -30.50 17.55 18.74
C SER A 446 -30.35 17.88 17.25
N LYS A 447 -31.43 18.31 16.59
CA LYS A 447 -31.37 18.83 15.21
C LYS A 447 -30.67 20.20 15.12
N ALA A 448 -30.70 20.98 16.20
CA ALA A 448 -30.08 22.31 16.26
C ALA A 448 -28.55 22.27 16.08
N GLU A 449 -27.90 21.14 16.42
CA GLU A 449 -26.45 20.96 16.21
C GLU A 449 -26.05 20.94 14.72
N ALA A 450 -27.00 20.65 13.81
CA ALA A 450 -26.76 20.62 12.37
C ALA A 450 -26.88 22.00 11.70
N GLU A 451 -27.52 22.96 12.35
CA GLU A 451 -27.79 24.29 11.79
C GLU A 451 -26.55 25.19 11.92
N ALA A 452 -26.09 25.76 10.80
CA ALA A 452 -24.95 26.68 10.79
C ALA A 452 -25.33 28.13 11.18
N GLY A 453 -26.62 28.40 11.45
CA GLY A 453 -27.15 29.75 11.61
C GLY A 453 -27.45 30.43 10.27
N LYS A 454 -28.04 31.64 10.32
CA LYS A 454 -28.30 32.44 9.12
C LYS A 454 -27.02 33.18 8.69
N GLU A 455 -26.76 33.22 7.39
CA GLU A 455 -25.69 34.06 6.83
C GLU A 455 -25.96 35.53 7.19
N VAL A 456 -24.97 36.18 7.83
CA VAL A 456 -25.01 37.62 8.06
C VAL A 456 -24.30 38.28 6.88
N PRO A 457 -24.99 39.07 6.04
CA PRO A 457 -24.32 39.82 4.97
C PRO A 457 -23.37 40.83 5.61
N LEU A 458 -22.09 40.78 5.20
CA LEU A 458 -21.04 41.73 5.59
C LEU A 458 -21.15 43.03 4.81
#